data_AF-G3MFQ4-F1
#
_entry.id   AF-G3MFQ4-F1
#
_cell.length_a   1.000
_cell.length_b   1.000
_cell.length_c   1.000
_cell.angle_alpha   90.00
_cell.angle_beta   90.00
_cell.angle_gamma   90.00
#
_symmetry.space_group_name_H-M   'P 1'
#
loop_
_entity.id
_entity.type
_entity.pdbx_description
1 polymer ?
#
loop_
_entity_poly.entity_id
_entity_poly.type
_entity_poly.pdbx_seq_one_letter_code
_entity_poly.pdbx_strand_id
1 'polypeptide(L)'
;MTGGVAHKSRQVHTAQRVECKNGSVKTEARPYIISNFKGQRKLVTGSTCEDLLSSGCKLFDVRRADCRLVLEDGTEIDDEYLATCGDYTVLVILRASEQIKYTQVKAQQMIANIGKMLASDPREVNRIFSPLKDELVTKMLGHIQSLEAPQELAMADSREEDPKWFEGEKGQHRRG
;
A
#
# COMPACT_ATOMS: atom_id res chain seq x y z
N MET A 1 -3.94 -15.95 44.19
CA MET A 1 -3.34 -16.56 42.98
C MET A 1 -4.08 -15.96 41.79
N THR A 2 -3.53 -14.86 41.25
CA THR A 2 -2.99 -14.71 39.88
C THR A 2 -4.08 -14.64 38.80
N GLY A 3 -4.21 -13.62 37.96
CA GLY A 3 -3.47 -12.38 37.78
C GLY A 3 -4.21 -11.54 36.73
N GLY A 4 -4.44 -10.26 37.01
CA GLY A 4 -5.07 -9.34 36.07
C GLY A 4 -4.05 -8.87 35.05
N VAL A 5 -4.29 -9.16 33.77
CA VAL A 5 -3.46 -8.70 32.66
C VAL A 5 -3.68 -7.19 32.48
N ALA A 6 -2.66 -6.41 32.83
CA ALA A 6 -2.64 -4.97 32.60
C ALA A 6 -2.49 -4.69 31.10
N HIS A 7 -3.56 -4.24 30.46
CA HIS A 7 -3.49 -3.64 29.14
C HIS A 7 -2.72 -2.31 29.24
N LYS A 8 -1.46 -2.29 28.80
CA LYS A 8 -0.74 -1.05 28.55
C LYS A 8 -1.33 -0.38 27.31
N SER A 9 -1.91 0.78 27.50
CA SER A 9 -2.32 1.69 26.43
C SER A 9 -1.13 1.98 25.51
N ARG A 10 -1.32 1.74 24.21
CA ARG A 10 -0.35 2.05 23.17
C ARG A 10 -0.21 3.58 23.08
N GLN A 11 0.91 4.12 23.55
CA GLN A 11 1.22 5.54 23.34
C GLN A 11 1.44 5.77 21.85
N VAL A 12 0.52 6.51 21.24
CA VAL A 12 0.72 7.10 19.93
C VAL A 12 1.65 8.28 20.16
N HIS A 13 2.93 8.14 19.82
CA HIS A 13 3.85 9.26 19.81
C HIS A 13 3.42 10.21 18.71
N THR A 14 2.84 11.34 19.11
CA THR A 14 2.59 12.48 18.24
C THR A 14 3.94 13.00 17.74
N ALA A 15 4.14 12.99 16.42
CA ALA A 15 5.34 13.51 15.79
C ALA A 15 5.54 14.98 16.18
N GLN A 16 6.67 15.28 16.80
CA GLN A 16 7.03 16.63 17.20
C GLN A 16 7.56 17.37 15.96
N ARG A 17 6.76 18.31 15.44
CA ARG A 17 7.13 19.17 14.31
C ARG A 17 8.23 20.14 14.76
N VAL A 18 9.46 19.88 14.33
CA VAL A 18 10.59 20.79 14.54
C VAL A 18 10.73 21.66 13.29
N GLU A 19 10.28 22.91 13.40
CA GLU A 19 10.47 23.91 12.33
C GLU A 19 11.91 24.41 12.35
N CYS A 20 12.66 24.12 11.29
CA CYS A 20 13.98 24.69 11.05
C CYS A 20 13.91 25.75 9.94
N LYS A 21 14.60 26.88 10.16
CA LYS A 21 14.49 28.15 9.41
C LYS A 21 14.86 28.12 7.91
N ASN A 22 15.15 26.97 7.32
CA ASN A 22 15.50 26.84 5.91
C ASN A 22 14.77 25.64 5.28
N GLY A 23 13.48 25.78 4.98
CA GLY A 23 12.73 25.03 3.95
C GLY A 23 12.75 23.48 3.90
N SER A 24 13.53 22.80 4.74
CA SER A 24 13.65 21.34 4.79
C SER A 24 13.17 20.89 6.16
N VAL A 25 12.05 20.18 6.16
CA VAL A 25 11.50 19.52 7.35
C VAL A 25 12.48 18.40 7.73
N LYS A 26 13.37 18.67 8.69
CA LYS A 26 14.23 17.62 9.27
C LYS A 26 13.41 16.85 10.28
N THR A 27 12.77 15.78 9.81
CA THR A 27 12.08 14.82 10.66
C THR A 27 13.13 13.96 11.38
N GLU A 28 12.88 13.54 12.61
CA GLU A 28 13.75 12.59 13.31
C GLU A 28 13.87 11.28 12.52
N ALA A 29 15.00 10.59 12.66
CA ALA A 29 15.24 9.34 11.95
C ALA A 29 14.30 8.24 12.48
N ARG A 30 13.47 7.67 11.59
CA ARG A 30 12.42 6.71 11.94
C ARG A 30 12.59 5.40 11.18
N PRO A 31 12.09 4.27 11.71
CA PRO A 31 12.21 2.98 11.05
C PRO A 31 11.16 2.83 9.94
N TYR A 32 11.60 2.39 8.76
CA TYR A 32 10.77 2.09 7.59
C TYR A 32 11.13 0.73 7.00
N ILE A 33 10.18 0.10 6.31
CA ILE A 33 10.44 -1.15 5.58
C ILE A 33 10.63 -0.79 4.11
N ILE A 34 11.85 -0.96 3.60
CA ILE A 34 12.13 -0.75 2.17
C ILE A 34 12.01 -2.09 1.45
N SER A 35 11.18 -2.13 0.42
CA SER A 35 10.99 -3.26 -0.49
C SER A 35 11.61 -2.95 -1.85
N ASN A 36 12.19 -3.95 -2.52
CA ASN A 36 12.45 -3.85 -3.96
C ASN A 36 11.27 -4.38 -4.79
N PHE A 37 11.34 -4.23 -6.11
CA PHE A 37 10.32 -4.72 -7.04
C PHE A 37 10.12 -6.25 -6.99
N LYS A 38 11.12 -7.01 -6.54
CA LYS A 38 11.05 -8.47 -6.35
C LYS A 38 10.35 -8.87 -5.03
N GLY A 39 9.91 -7.90 -4.22
CA GLY A 39 9.26 -8.15 -2.93
C GLY A 39 10.23 -8.48 -1.78
N GLN A 40 11.54 -8.32 -1.98
CA GLN A 40 12.51 -8.46 -0.88
C GLN A 40 12.43 -7.22 0.00
N ARG A 41 12.31 -7.42 1.32
CA ARG A 41 12.11 -6.35 2.31
C ARG A 41 13.29 -6.24 3.26
N LYS A 42 13.67 -5.01 3.62
CA LYS A 42 14.73 -4.67 4.57
C LYS A 42 14.27 -3.54 5.48
N LEU A 43 14.61 -3.63 6.77
CA LEU A 43 14.38 -2.55 7.72
C LEU A 43 15.47 -1.50 7.56
N VAL A 44 15.09 -0.24 7.39
CA VAL A 44 15.99 0.90 7.21
C VAL A 44 15.51 2.03 8.10
N THR A 45 16.44 2.72 8.76
CA THR A 45 16.14 3.94 9.52
C THR A 45 16.58 5.14 8.70
N GLY A 46 15.72 6.14 8.55
CA GLY A 46 16.03 7.35 7.80
C GLY A 46 15.16 8.53 8.19
N SER A 47 15.60 9.74 7.87
CA SER A 47 14.89 11.00 8.13
C SER A 47 14.31 11.63 6.86
N THR A 48 14.83 11.25 5.70
CA THR A 48 14.43 11.78 4.38
C THR A 48 14.26 10.66 3.37
N CYS A 49 13.52 10.92 2.29
CA CYS A 49 13.38 10.05 1.13
C CYS A 49 14.75 9.73 0.52
N GLU A 50 15.69 10.70 0.51
CA GLU A 50 17.05 10.46 0.00
C GLU A 50 17.83 9.46 0.86
N ASP A 51 17.75 9.58 2.20
CA ASP A 51 18.41 8.64 3.12
C ASP A 51 17.91 7.21 2.88
N LEU A 52 16.59 7.06 2.74
CA LEU A 52 15.92 5.78 2.51
C LEU A 52 16.23 5.21 1.13
N LEU A 53 16.24 6.05 0.10
CA LEU A 53 16.60 5.68 -1.27
C LEU A 53 18.05 5.23 -1.36
N SER A 54 18.98 6.03 -0.84
CA SER A 54 20.41 5.71 -0.85
C SER A 54 20.71 4.42 -0.06
N SER A 55 20.09 4.26 1.12
CA SER A 55 20.23 3.05 1.93
C SER A 55 19.66 1.83 1.23
N GLY A 56 18.45 1.92 0.70
CA GLY A 56 17.82 0.79 0.01
C GLY A 56 18.49 0.44 -1.32
N CYS A 57 18.95 1.43 -2.10
CA CYS A 57 19.73 1.21 -3.32
C CYS A 57 21.00 0.41 -3.01
N LYS A 58 21.71 0.76 -1.93
CA LYS A 58 22.88 0.00 -1.46
C LYS A 58 22.52 -1.42 -1.02
N LEU A 59 21.40 -1.58 -0.31
CA LEU A 59 20.96 -2.89 0.19
C LEU A 59 20.48 -3.85 -0.91
N PHE A 60 19.95 -3.31 -2.00
CA PHE A 60 19.42 -4.08 -3.13
C PHE A 60 20.34 -4.09 -4.36
N ASP A 61 21.53 -3.50 -4.26
CA ASP A 61 22.50 -3.38 -5.34
C ASP A 61 21.91 -2.74 -6.61
N VAL A 62 21.24 -1.59 -6.42
CA VAL A 62 20.58 -0.83 -7.49
C VAL A 62 21.22 0.55 -7.63
N ARG A 63 21.32 1.04 -8.87
CA ARG A 63 21.83 2.38 -9.16
C ARG A 63 20.84 3.46 -8.73
N ARG A 64 21.29 4.38 -7.87
CA ARG A 64 20.48 5.50 -7.35
C ARG A 64 19.86 6.37 -8.44
N ALA A 65 20.57 6.63 -9.54
CA ALA A 65 20.15 7.54 -10.60
C ALA A 65 18.82 7.16 -11.27
N ASP A 66 18.49 5.87 -11.26
CA ASP A 66 17.30 5.34 -11.94
C ASP A 66 16.17 5.02 -10.96
N CYS A 67 16.28 5.40 -9.69
CA CYS A 67 15.39 4.98 -8.62
C CYS A 67 14.55 6.12 -8.03
N ARG A 68 13.29 5.80 -7.76
CA ARG A 68 12.32 6.61 -7.02
C ARG A 68 11.74 5.83 -5.85
N LEU A 69 11.28 6.55 -4.83
CA LEU A 69 10.64 5.97 -3.65
C LEU A 69 9.14 6.12 -3.78
N VAL A 70 8.43 5.00 -3.69
CA VAL A 70 6.98 4.97 -3.87
C VAL A 70 6.34 4.17 -2.74
N LEU A 71 5.05 4.38 -2.50
CA LEU A 71 4.24 3.50 -1.67
C LEU A 71 4.01 2.15 -2.36
N GLU A 72 3.45 1.21 -1.62
CA GLU A 72 3.08 -0.08 -2.18
C GLU A 72 2.14 0.04 -3.38
N ASP A 73 1.26 1.04 -3.41
CA ASP A 73 0.33 1.29 -4.51
C ASP A 73 0.95 1.95 -5.76
N GLY A 74 2.20 2.40 -5.67
CA GLY A 74 2.90 3.10 -6.75
C GLY A 74 2.90 4.62 -6.64
N THR A 75 2.24 5.19 -5.63
CA THR A 75 2.26 6.63 -5.37
C THR A 75 3.67 7.09 -4.99
N GLU A 76 4.24 8.04 -5.75
CA GLU A 76 5.51 8.68 -5.40
C GLU A 76 5.35 9.54 -4.14
N ILE A 77 6.37 9.52 -3.28
CA ILE A 77 6.36 10.27 -2.03
C ILE A 77 7.55 11.22 -1.92
N ASP A 78 7.31 12.36 -1.29
CA ASP A 78 8.32 13.33 -0.90
C ASP A 78 8.55 13.33 0.63
N ASP A 79 9.47 14.18 1.09
CA ASP A 79 9.81 14.28 2.50
C ASP A 79 8.65 14.78 3.37
N GLU A 80 7.76 15.60 2.80
CA GLU A 80 6.57 16.11 3.50
C GLU A 80 5.57 14.97 3.75
N TYR A 81 5.29 14.15 2.73
CA TYR A 81 4.46 12.98 2.87
C TYR A 81 5.10 11.92 3.78
N LEU A 82 6.42 11.72 3.68
CA LEU A 82 7.16 10.79 4.55
C LEU A 82 7.02 11.15 6.03
N ALA A 83 6.94 12.43 6.37
CA ALA A 83 6.72 12.89 7.74
C ALA A 83 5.35 12.47 8.30
N THR A 84 4.35 12.30 7.43
CA THR A 84 3.01 11.81 7.81
C THR A 84 2.95 10.29 7.97
N CYS A 85 3.90 9.56 7.39
CA CYS A 85 3.93 8.09 7.44
C CYS A 85 4.17 7.59 8.87
N GLY A 86 3.55 6.46 9.21
CA GLY A 86 3.81 5.73 10.45
C GLY A 86 5.17 5.05 10.48
N ASP A 87 5.58 4.61 11.67
CA ASP A 87 6.75 3.73 11.79
C ASP A 87 6.45 2.39 11.10
N TYR A 88 7.48 1.81 10.49
CA TYR A 88 7.40 0.56 9.72
C TYR A 88 6.52 0.63 8.47
N THR A 89 6.17 1.82 7.99
CA THR A 89 5.53 1.96 6.67
C THR A 89 6.38 1.28 5.60
N VAL A 90 5.71 0.54 4.71
CA VAL A 90 6.35 -0.14 3.59
C VAL A 90 6.48 0.83 2.42
N LEU A 91 7.72 1.06 2.02
CA LEU A 91 8.09 1.86 0.87
C LEU A 91 8.78 0.97 -0.15
N VAL A 92 8.58 1.24 -1.43
CA VAL A 92 9.13 0.46 -2.52
C VAL A 92 10.15 1.32 -3.27
N ILE A 93 11.35 0.78 -3.48
CA ILE A 93 12.29 1.35 -4.44
C ILE A 93 11.92 0.81 -5.81
N LEU A 94 11.59 1.74 -6.71
CA LEU A 94 11.16 1.44 -8.06
C LEU A 94 12.14 2.04 -9.05
N ARG A 95 12.62 1.22 -9.99
CA ARG A 95 13.43 1.71 -11.12
C ARG A 95 12.55 2.37 -12.17
N ALA A 96 13.12 3.28 -12.97
CA ALA A 96 12.43 3.87 -14.12
C ALA A 96 11.87 2.83 -15.11
N SER A 97 12.53 1.67 -15.24
CA SER A 97 12.09 0.55 -16.06
C SER A 97 10.98 -0.31 -15.43
N GLU A 98 10.62 -0.05 -14.17
CA GLU A 98 9.66 -0.84 -13.41
C GLU A 98 8.38 -0.04 -13.19
N GLN A 99 7.24 -0.72 -13.32
CA GLN A 99 5.93 -0.15 -13.01
C GLN A 99 5.24 -1.00 -11.97
N ILE A 100 4.78 -0.33 -10.92
CA ILE A 100 3.88 -0.91 -9.94
C ILE A 100 2.48 -0.95 -10.56
N LYS A 101 1.96 -2.16 -10.78
CA LYS A 101 0.58 -2.37 -11.23
C LYS A 101 -0.26 -2.75 -10.02
N TYR A 102 -0.66 -1.79 -9.19
CA TYR A 102 -1.19 -2.10 -7.86
C TYR A 102 -2.70 -2.01 -7.74
N THR A 103 -3.29 -3.21 -7.76
CA THR A 103 -4.12 -3.79 -6.69
C THR A 103 -4.77 -5.02 -7.30
N GLN A 104 -5.34 -4.87 -8.50
CA GLN A 104 -5.91 -5.94 -9.30
C GLN A 104 -4.89 -7.00 -9.70
N VAL A 105 -3.68 -6.64 -10.14
CA VAL A 105 -2.66 -7.63 -10.53
C VAL A 105 -2.15 -8.42 -9.32
N LYS A 106 -1.97 -7.78 -8.15
CA LYS A 106 -1.61 -8.49 -6.92
C LYS A 106 -2.74 -9.35 -6.39
N ALA A 107 -3.98 -8.88 -6.45
CA ALA A 107 -5.16 -9.67 -6.12
C ALA A 107 -5.30 -10.88 -7.07
N GLN A 108 -5.13 -10.68 -8.38
CA GLN A 108 -5.09 -11.74 -9.38
C GLN A 108 -3.97 -12.74 -9.10
N GLN A 109 -2.77 -12.27 -8.76
CA GLN A 109 -1.64 -13.13 -8.40
C GLN A 109 -1.92 -13.94 -7.13
N MET A 110 -2.56 -13.32 -6.13
CA MET A 110 -2.94 -13.99 -4.89
C MET A 110 -4.03 -15.03 -5.14
N ILE A 111 -5.04 -14.72 -5.95
CA ILE A 111 -6.07 -15.68 -6.39
C ILE A 111 -5.44 -16.82 -7.18
N ALA A 112 -4.52 -16.53 -8.10
CA ALA A 112 -3.80 -17.56 -8.84
C ALA A 112 -2.97 -18.45 -7.92
N ASN A 113 -2.32 -17.88 -6.91
CA ASN A 113 -1.56 -18.63 -5.91
C ASN A 113 -2.48 -19.48 -5.02
N ILE A 114 -3.64 -18.96 -4.61
CA ILE A 114 -4.68 -19.72 -3.90
C ILE A 114 -5.21 -20.85 -4.80
N GLY A 115 -5.49 -20.57 -6.07
CA GLY A 115 -5.93 -21.58 -7.04
C GLY A 115 -4.90 -22.68 -7.27
N LYS A 116 -3.60 -22.35 -7.27
CA LYS A 116 -2.50 -23.33 -7.30
C LYS A 116 -2.41 -24.11 -6.00
N MET A 117 -2.51 -23.45 -4.85
CA MET A 117 -2.49 -24.08 -3.52
C MET A 117 -3.66 -25.05 -3.33
N LEU A 118 -4.87 -24.65 -3.73
CA LEU A 118 -6.05 -25.52 -3.76
C LEU A 118 -5.87 -26.69 -4.74
N ALA A 119 -5.14 -26.48 -5.84
CA ALA A 119 -4.77 -27.55 -6.77
C ALA A 119 -3.60 -28.42 -6.28
N SER A 120 -2.90 -28.02 -5.21
CA SER A 120 -1.73 -28.74 -4.66
C SER A 120 -2.11 -29.94 -3.78
N ASP A 121 -3.40 -30.15 -3.55
CA ASP A 121 -4.06 -31.32 -2.94
C ASP A 121 -3.81 -31.60 -1.44
N PRO A 122 -4.91 -31.78 -0.69
CA PRO A 122 -5.19 -33.06 -0.05
C PRO A 122 -6.57 -33.56 -0.49
N ARG A 123 -6.60 -34.70 -1.19
CA ARG A 123 -7.66 -35.40 -1.97
C ARG A 123 -9.14 -35.06 -1.72
N GLU A 124 -9.51 -34.67 -0.51
CA GLU A 124 -10.87 -34.23 -0.15
C GLU A 124 -11.19 -32.78 -0.57
N VAL A 125 -10.28 -31.83 -0.38
CA VAL A 125 -10.53 -30.42 -0.72
C VAL A 125 -10.65 -30.28 -2.23
N ASN A 126 -9.79 -30.95 -2.99
CA ASN A 126 -9.81 -30.88 -4.45
C ASN A 126 -11.07 -31.54 -5.03
N ARG A 127 -11.58 -32.60 -4.40
CA ARG A 127 -12.85 -33.23 -4.79
C ARG A 127 -14.07 -32.34 -4.51
N ILE A 128 -14.08 -31.61 -3.39
CA ILE A 128 -15.17 -30.70 -3.02
C ILE A 128 -15.15 -29.43 -3.87
N PHE A 129 -13.97 -28.86 -4.12
CA PHE A 129 -13.82 -27.59 -4.84
C PHE A 129 -13.67 -27.74 -6.34
N SER A 130 -13.30 -28.91 -6.88
CA SER A 130 -13.20 -29.16 -8.33
C SER A 130 -14.39 -28.63 -9.14
N PRO A 131 -15.67 -28.91 -8.77
CA PRO A 131 -16.81 -28.40 -9.55
C PRO A 131 -17.07 -26.90 -9.38
N LEU A 132 -16.59 -26.29 -8.29
CA LEU A 132 -16.84 -24.88 -7.94
C LEU A 132 -15.67 -23.95 -8.28
N LYS A 133 -14.49 -24.51 -8.58
CA LYS A 133 -13.23 -23.78 -8.73
C LYS A 133 -13.28 -22.77 -9.87
N ASP A 134 -13.71 -23.20 -11.04
CA ASP A 134 -13.73 -22.34 -12.23
C ASP A 134 -14.78 -21.23 -12.09
N GLU A 135 -15.94 -21.55 -11.49
CA GLU A 135 -16.98 -20.57 -11.19
C GLU A 135 -16.53 -19.56 -10.14
N LEU A 136 -15.89 -20.01 -9.06
CA LEU A 136 -15.38 -19.15 -7.99
C LEU A 136 -14.29 -18.21 -8.51
N VAL A 137 -13.32 -18.74 -9.27
CA VAL A 137 -12.26 -17.94 -9.88
C VAL A 137 -12.86 -16.93 -10.85
N THR A 138 -13.82 -17.34 -11.68
CA THR A 138 -14.50 -16.43 -12.63
C THR A 138 -15.27 -15.34 -11.91
N LYS A 139 -16.02 -15.66 -10.85
CA LYS A 139 -16.75 -14.69 -10.03
C LYS A 139 -15.81 -13.70 -9.33
N MET A 140 -14.74 -14.20 -8.73
CA MET A 140 -13.74 -13.34 -8.08
C MET A 140 -13.05 -12.41 -9.09
N LEU A 141 -12.68 -12.93 -10.26
CA LEU A 141 -12.09 -12.11 -11.33
C LEU A 141 -13.08 -11.06 -11.86
N GLY A 142 -14.34 -11.44 -12.07
CA GLY A 142 -15.40 -10.53 -12.50
C GLY A 142 -15.67 -9.42 -11.49
N HIS A 143 -15.72 -9.76 -10.20
CA HIS A 143 -15.86 -8.75 -9.14
C HIS A 143 -14.68 -7.78 -9.15
N ILE A 144 -13.45 -8.26 -9.31
CA ILE A 144 -12.28 -7.36 -9.34
C ILE A 144 -12.30 -6.47 -10.58
N GLN A 145 -12.66 -6.99 -11.74
CA GLN A 145 -12.82 -6.18 -12.96
C GLN A 145 -13.92 -5.12 -12.80
N SER A 146 -14.98 -5.42 -12.06
CA SER A 146 -16.03 -4.43 -11.76
C SER A 146 -15.61 -3.33 -10.79
N LEU A 147 -14.49 -3.50 -10.09
CA LEU A 147 -13.92 -2.46 -9.22
C LEU A 147 -13.06 -1.45 -9.99
N GLU A 148 -12.81 -1.67 -11.28
CA GLU A 148 -12.07 -0.74 -12.10
C GLU A 148 -12.93 0.49 -12.36
N ALA A 149 -12.59 1.61 -11.71
CA ALA A 149 -13.19 2.89 -12.04
C ALA A 149 -12.79 3.23 -13.49
N PRO A 150 -13.74 3.63 -14.35
CA PRO A 150 -13.41 4.16 -15.67
C PRO A 150 -12.33 5.23 -15.55
N GLN A 151 -11.33 5.22 -16.44
CA GLN A 151 -10.18 6.15 -16.39
C GLN A 151 -10.63 7.63 -16.30
N GLU A 152 -11.80 7.94 -16.87
CA GLU A 152 -12.43 9.26 -16.86
C GLU A 152 -12.95 9.68 -15.47
N LEU A 153 -13.31 8.72 -14.62
CA LEU A 153 -13.77 8.94 -13.24
C LEU A 153 -12.65 8.76 -12.21
N ALA A 154 -11.53 8.15 -12.59
CA ALA A 154 -10.40 7.91 -11.68
C ALA A 154 -9.77 9.19 -11.12
N MET A 155 -9.98 10.33 -11.78
CA MET A 155 -9.51 11.66 -11.38
C MET A 155 -10.66 12.64 -11.08
N ALA A 156 -11.90 12.15 -11.01
CA ALA A 156 -13.05 12.98 -10.67
C ALA A 156 -13.02 13.31 -9.18
N ASP A 157 -12.82 14.58 -8.84
CA ASP A 157 -12.73 15.05 -7.45
C ASP A 157 -13.99 15.81 -7.01
N SER A 158 -14.88 16.12 -7.94
CA SER A 158 -16.09 16.91 -7.69
C SER A 158 -17.39 16.13 -7.96
N ARG A 159 -18.48 16.61 -7.37
CA ARG A 159 -19.82 16.03 -7.56
C ARG A 159 -20.33 16.23 -8.98
N GLU A 160 -19.84 17.24 -9.68
CA GLU A 160 -20.14 17.50 -11.08
C GLU A 160 -19.48 16.47 -12.00
N GLU A 161 -18.29 15.98 -11.63
CA GLU A 161 -17.50 15.02 -12.40
C GLU A 161 -17.92 13.56 -12.15
N ASP A 162 -18.29 13.19 -10.91
CA ASP A 162 -18.93 11.90 -10.61
C ASP A 162 -20.17 12.06 -9.71
N PRO A 163 -21.34 12.40 -10.26
CA PRO A 163 -22.56 12.56 -9.48
C PRO A 163 -23.00 11.27 -8.76
N LYS A 164 -22.64 10.11 -9.31
CA LYS A 164 -23.03 8.79 -8.78
C LYS A 164 -22.27 8.45 -7.51
N TRP A 165 -21.02 8.88 -7.39
CA TRP A 165 -20.23 8.73 -6.16
C TRP A 165 -20.92 9.37 -4.93
N PHE A 166 -21.65 10.47 -5.16
CA PHE A 166 -22.35 11.22 -4.10
C PHE A 166 -23.84 10.85 -3.98
N GLU A 167 -24.31 9.80 -4.65
CA GLU A 167 -25.67 9.27 -4.47
C GLU A 167 -25.80 8.62 -3.08
N GLY A 168 -26.58 9.24 -2.20
CA GLY A 168 -26.78 8.79 -0.82
C GLY A 168 -26.25 9.75 0.24
N GLU A 169 -25.40 10.71 -0.15
CA GLU A 169 -25.13 11.88 0.69
C GLU A 169 -26.38 12.76 0.74
N LYS A 170 -27.23 12.52 1.74
CA LYS A 170 -28.32 13.43 2.07
C LYS A 170 -27.70 14.78 2.42
N GLY A 171 -27.96 15.79 1.59
CA GLY A 171 -27.51 17.16 1.78
C GLY A 171 -28.01 17.78 3.07
N GLN A 172 -27.38 17.45 4.20
CA GLN A 172 -27.52 18.18 5.45
C GLN A 172 -26.39 19.20 5.58
N HIS A 173 -26.38 20.15 4.64
CA HIS A 173 -25.77 21.44 4.90
C HIS A 173 -26.58 22.55 4.25
N ARG A 174 -27.80 22.78 4.77
CA ARG A 174 -28.43 24.09 4.66
C ARG A 174 -28.34 24.73 6.05
N ARG A 175 -27.29 25.53 6.26
CA ARG A 175 -27.38 26.65 7.20
C ARG A 175 -28.07 27.78 6.47
N GLY A 176 -29.24 28.15 6.95
CA GLY A 176 -30.07 29.28 6.52
C GLY A 176 -31.16 29.42 7.55
#